data_AF-A0A840G3T8-F1
#
_entry.id   AF-A0A840G3T8-F1
#
_cell.length_a   1.000
_cell.length_b   1.000
_cell.length_c   1.000
_cell.angle_alpha   90.00
_cell.angle_beta   90.00
_cell.angle_gamma   90.00
#
_symmetry.space_group_name_H-M   'P 1'
#
loop_
_entity.id
_entity.type
_entity.pdbx_description
1 polymer ?
#
loop_
_entity_poly.entity_id
_entity_poly.type
_entity_poly.pdbx_seq_one_letter_code
_entity_poly.pdbx_strand_id
1 'polypeptide(L)'
;MSVPARLAMSLLVALGASGTLPASAFAAAADPLASARWEEMRRGVLGGTAAVFDAQVKVLAPANAENPTQVPVTVDATALADVAEVVVFADFNPIVEVLRFYPESAAALLGFRVKLQQSTPLRAAARGADGVWHVGGSWVNTVGGGCTAPSAAAASTAWQSRLNEVSGRQWQLGAERVRLRLRVVHPMDTGLVAGTPSFHLDDVELRGASGERLMRLRLFEPVAENPVFTIEYRAPGQTLVCTGGDNNGNRFSARIAP
;
A
#
# COMPACT_ATOMS: atom_id res chain seq x y z
N MET A 1 -65.40 -64.11 35.96
CA MET A 1 -65.47 -62.96 36.87
C MET A 1 -64.66 -61.83 36.25
N SER A 2 -65.30 -60.90 35.53
CA SER A 2 -65.56 -59.49 35.96
C SER A 2 -64.24 -58.72 36.24
N VAL A 3 -63.83 -57.61 35.60
CA VAL A 3 -64.46 -56.45 34.91
C VAL A 3 -63.36 -55.76 34.05
N PRO A 4 -63.69 -55.01 32.97
CA PRO A 4 -62.73 -54.40 32.02
C PRO A 4 -62.39 -52.91 32.31
N ALA A 5 -61.65 -52.30 31.38
CA ALA A 5 -61.41 -50.86 31.10
C ALA A 5 -59.94 -50.43 31.35
N ARG A 6 -59.27 -49.58 30.56
CA ARG A 6 -59.68 -48.41 29.76
C ARG A 6 -58.72 -48.14 28.59
N LEU A 7 -59.25 -47.57 27.51
CA LEU A 7 -58.48 -46.83 26.48
C LEU A 7 -57.66 -45.70 27.11
N ALA A 8 -56.44 -45.51 26.62
CA ALA A 8 -55.76 -44.21 26.62
C ALA A 8 -55.00 -44.06 25.30
N MET A 9 -55.51 -43.17 24.45
CA MET A 9 -54.93 -42.73 23.20
C MET A 9 -53.83 -41.71 23.51
N SER A 10 -52.57 -42.03 23.23
CA SER A 10 -51.45 -41.11 23.41
C SER A 10 -51.06 -40.47 22.08
N LEU A 11 -51.33 -39.17 21.99
CA LEU A 11 -50.95 -38.24 20.94
C LEU A 11 -49.43 -38.04 20.96
N LEU A 12 -48.70 -38.46 19.92
CA LEU A 12 -47.27 -38.21 19.79
C LEU A 12 -47.05 -36.90 19.01
N VAL A 13 -46.61 -35.87 19.73
CA VAL A 13 -46.24 -34.56 19.18
C VAL A 13 -44.88 -34.67 18.49
N ALA A 14 -44.83 -34.32 17.20
CA ALA A 14 -43.60 -34.22 16.41
C ALA A 14 -42.83 -32.94 16.80
N LEU A 15 -41.68 -33.09 17.46
CA LEU A 15 -40.74 -32.00 17.71
C LEU A 15 -39.76 -31.90 16.54
N GLY A 16 -39.94 -30.87 15.69
CA GLY A 16 -38.99 -30.52 14.64
C GLY A 16 -37.69 -30.00 15.24
N ALA A 17 -36.60 -30.73 15.03
CA ALA A 17 -35.25 -30.26 15.34
C ALA A 17 -34.78 -29.31 14.24
N SER A 18 -34.97 -28.01 14.45
CA SER A 18 -34.30 -26.97 13.67
C SER A 18 -32.80 -27.00 13.97
N GLY A 19 -32.03 -27.68 13.12
CA GLY A 19 -30.58 -27.68 13.18
C GLY A 19 -30.03 -26.29 12.89
N THR A 20 -29.57 -25.59 13.93
CA THR A 20 -28.72 -24.42 13.79
C THR A 20 -27.34 -24.89 13.31
N LEU A 21 -27.01 -24.64 12.05
CA LEU A 21 -25.64 -24.80 11.57
C LEU A 21 -24.74 -23.82 12.33
N PRO A 22 -23.59 -24.24 12.87
CA PRO A 22 -22.66 -23.33 13.50
C PRO A 22 -22.07 -22.43 12.39
N ALA A 23 -22.29 -21.13 12.51
CA ALA A 23 -21.53 -20.16 11.74
C ALA A 23 -20.05 -20.36 12.08
N SER A 24 -19.25 -20.76 11.09
CA SER A 24 -17.81 -20.89 11.25
C SER A 24 -17.24 -19.48 11.45
N ALA A 25 -17.12 -19.08 12.72
CA ALA A 25 -16.40 -17.89 13.09
C ALA A 25 -14.93 -18.13 12.72
N PHE A 26 -14.48 -17.53 11.62
CA PHE A 26 -13.05 -17.26 11.46
C PHE A 26 -12.65 -16.45 12.69
N ALA A 27 -11.98 -17.10 13.66
CA ALA A 27 -11.30 -16.37 14.71
C ALA A 27 -10.31 -15.45 14.00
N ALA A 28 -10.52 -14.14 14.09
CA ALA A 28 -9.62 -13.17 13.50
C ALA A 28 -8.21 -13.48 14.02
N ALA A 29 -7.30 -13.84 13.11
CA ALA A 29 -5.92 -14.10 13.49
C ALA A 29 -5.37 -12.88 14.23
N ALA A 30 -4.66 -13.10 15.33
CA ALA A 30 -4.03 -12.01 16.08
C ALA A 30 -3.08 -11.25 15.15
N ASP A 31 -3.06 -9.93 15.26
CA ASP A 31 -2.17 -9.08 14.45
C ASP A 31 -0.69 -9.43 14.71
N PRO A 32 0.07 -9.88 13.69
CA PRO A 32 1.49 -10.24 13.86
C PRO A 32 2.36 -9.10 14.37
N LEU A 33 1.95 -7.84 14.16
CA LEU A 33 2.67 -6.65 14.63
C LEU A 33 2.10 -6.08 15.93
N ALA A 34 1.10 -6.73 16.52
CA ALA A 34 0.44 -6.34 17.78
C ALA A 34 0.06 -4.85 17.86
N SER A 35 -0.35 -4.26 16.74
CA SER A 35 -0.74 -2.87 16.65
C SER A 35 -2.08 -2.63 17.35
N ALA A 36 -2.08 -1.72 18.32
CA ALA A 36 -3.31 -1.28 18.99
C ALA A 36 -4.32 -0.63 18.02
N ARG A 37 -3.87 -0.18 16.83
CA ARG A 37 -4.72 0.46 15.82
C ARG A 37 -5.13 -0.48 14.68
N TRP A 38 -4.74 -1.76 14.69
CA TRP A 38 -4.98 -2.65 13.55
C TRP A 38 -6.45 -2.64 13.06
N GLU A 39 -7.41 -2.76 13.99
CA GLU A 39 -8.83 -2.79 13.62
C GLU A 39 -9.36 -1.44 13.10
N GLU A 40 -8.74 -0.33 13.51
CA GLU A 40 -8.99 0.99 12.92
C GLU A 40 -8.45 1.04 11.48
N MET A 41 -7.20 0.59 11.27
CA MET A 41 -6.56 0.61 9.96
C MET A 41 -7.30 -0.29 8.95
N ARG A 42 -7.67 -1.50 9.38
CA ARG A 42 -8.43 -2.45 8.57
C ARG A 42 -9.75 -1.85 8.10
N ARG A 43 -10.48 -1.13 8.96
CA ARG A 43 -11.75 -0.50 8.59
C ARG A 43 -11.55 0.76 7.74
N GLY A 44 -10.65 1.64 8.15
CA GLY A 44 -10.44 2.94 7.52
C GLY A 44 -9.74 2.86 6.16
N VAL A 45 -8.69 2.03 6.04
CA VAL A 45 -7.85 1.94 4.83
C VAL A 45 -8.38 0.90 3.85
N LEU A 46 -8.91 -0.22 4.35
CA LEU A 46 -9.35 -1.38 3.52
C LEU A 46 -10.87 -1.43 3.29
N GLY A 47 -11.63 -0.46 3.83
CA GLY A 47 -13.03 -0.23 3.47
C GLY A 47 -13.99 -1.37 3.82
N GLY A 48 -13.67 -2.20 4.82
CA GLY A 48 -14.52 -3.31 5.26
C GLY A 48 -14.41 -4.59 4.43
N THR A 49 -13.59 -4.60 3.38
CA THR A 49 -13.25 -5.83 2.63
C THR A 49 -12.51 -6.81 3.55
N ALA A 50 -12.68 -8.12 3.33
CA ALA A 50 -11.98 -9.13 4.08
C ALA A 50 -10.46 -8.94 3.96
N ALA A 51 -9.74 -9.15 5.07
CA ALA A 51 -8.30 -9.02 5.13
C ALA A 51 -7.71 -10.20 5.93
N VAL A 52 -6.62 -10.77 5.40
CA VAL A 52 -5.87 -11.85 6.02
C VAL A 52 -4.39 -11.48 6.09
N PHE A 53 -3.71 -11.90 7.13
CA PHE A 53 -2.25 -11.76 7.18
C PHE A 53 -1.60 -12.83 6.32
N ASP A 54 -0.70 -12.41 5.42
CA ASP A 54 -0.11 -13.28 4.42
C ASP A 54 1.39 -13.00 4.24
N ALA A 55 2.20 -14.05 4.41
CA ALA A 55 3.65 -14.00 4.25
C ALA A 55 4.11 -13.82 2.78
N GLN A 56 3.20 -13.98 1.81
CA GLN A 56 3.46 -13.69 0.39
C GLN A 56 3.56 -12.18 0.13
N VAL A 57 3.02 -11.34 1.01
CA VAL A 57 3.19 -9.88 0.96
C VAL A 57 4.33 -9.47 1.89
N LYS A 58 5.42 -8.99 1.31
CA LYS A 58 6.62 -8.60 2.04
C LYS A 58 6.75 -7.09 2.08
N VAL A 59 6.96 -6.55 3.28
CA VAL A 59 7.30 -5.14 3.51
C VAL A 59 8.70 -5.06 4.10
N LEU A 60 9.68 -4.81 3.24
CA LEU A 60 11.09 -4.74 3.61
C LEU A 60 11.44 -3.30 3.97
N ALA A 61 11.76 -3.07 5.23
CA ALA A 61 12.20 -1.80 5.78
C ALA A 61 13.27 -2.08 6.86
N PRO A 62 14.15 -1.11 7.16
CA PRO A 62 15.11 -1.29 8.26
C PRO A 62 14.37 -1.37 9.60
N ALA A 63 14.82 -2.24 10.50
CA ALA A 63 14.24 -2.34 11.84
C ALA A 63 14.41 -1.04 12.64
N ASN A 64 15.47 -0.27 12.35
CA ASN A 64 15.75 1.04 12.92
C ASN A 64 16.04 2.04 11.80
N ALA A 65 15.30 3.14 11.75
CA ALA A 65 15.48 4.22 10.80
C ALA A 65 16.00 5.48 11.50
N GLU A 66 17.27 5.80 11.25
CA GLU A 66 17.94 6.99 11.79
C GLU A 66 17.39 8.29 11.21
N ASN A 67 17.07 8.29 9.90
CA ASN A 67 16.45 9.42 9.24
C ASN A 67 14.94 9.16 9.01
N PRO A 68 14.06 9.74 9.84
CA PRO A 68 12.62 9.53 9.76
C PRO A 68 11.98 10.16 8.51
N THR A 69 12.69 11.05 7.79
CA THR A 69 12.17 11.72 6.58
C THR A 69 12.40 10.92 5.28
N GLN A 70 13.24 9.88 5.33
CA GLN A 70 13.76 9.17 4.15
C GLN A 70 13.87 7.66 4.39
N VAL A 71 12.90 7.07 5.09
CA VAL A 71 12.93 5.63 5.44
C VAL A 71 12.74 4.79 4.17
N PRO A 72 13.70 3.92 3.78
CA PRO A 72 13.57 3.10 2.59
C PRO A 72 12.62 1.92 2.83
N VAL A 73 11.75 1.68 1.84
CA VAL A 73 10.74 0.63 1.87
C VAL A 73 10.75 -0.10 0.53
N THR A 74 10.66 -1.42 0.55
CA THR A 74 10.30 -2.23 -0.63
C THR A 74 9.10 -3.08 -0.29
N VAL A 75 8.04 -2.93 -1.07
CA VAL A 75 6.87 -3.80 -1.03
C VAL A 75 7.00 -4.81 -2.15
N ASP A 76 6.92 -6.09 -1.83
CA ASP A 76 6.95 -7.20 -2.79
C ASP A 76 5.76 -8.12 -2.52
N ALA A 77 4.80 -8.09 -3.44
CA ALA A 77 3.63 -8.95 -3.49
C ALA A 77 3.65 -9.85 -4.75
N THR A 78 4.82 -10.04 -5.37
CA THR A 78 4.95 -10.79 -6.63
C THR A 78 4.66 -12.28 -6.51
N ALA A 79 4.62 -12.80 -5.28
CA ALA A 79 4.19 -14.16 -5.00
C ALA A 79 2.67 -14.35 -5.11
N LEU A 80 1.89 -13.27 -5.14
CA LEU A 80 0.45 -13.30 -5.39
C LEU A 80 0.16 -13.18 -6.90
N ALA A 81 -0.83 -13.92 -7.37
CA ALA A 81 -1.32 -13.81 -8.74
C ALA A 81 -2.27 -12.62 -8.88
N ASP A 82 -2.22 -11.96 -10.05
CA ASP A 82 -3.22 -10.99 -10.50
C ASP A 82 -3.53 -9.87 -9.48
N VAL A 83 -2.49 -9.32 -8.87
CA VAL A 83 -2.62 -8.20 -7.92
C VAL A 83 -3.15 -6.96 -8.64
N ALA A 84 -4.39 -6.57 -8.34
CA ALA A 84 -5.03 -5.42 -8.95
C ALA A 84 -4.57 -4.09 -8.30
N GLU A 85 -4.31 -4.12 -7.00
CA GLU A 85 -4.03 -2.93 -6.21
C GLU A 85 -3.23 -3.30 -4.96
N VAL A 86 -2.30 -2.44 -4.57
CA VAL A 86 -1.62 -2.50 -3.28
C VAL A 86 -1.74 -1.15 -2.59
N VAL A 87 -2.17 -1.15 -1.33
CA VAL A 87 -2.17 0.04 -0.47
C VAL A 87 -1.08 -0.09 0.58
N VAL A 88 -0.32 0.98 0.79
CA VAL A 88 0.76 1.05 1.77
C VAL A 88 0.40 2.10 2.82
N PHE A 89 0.51 1.74 4.09
CA PHE A 89 0.09 2.60 5.19
C PHE A 89 0.93 2.37 6.45
N ALA A 90 1.02 3.41 7.28
CA ALA A 90 1.76 3.41 8.53
C ALA A 90 0.79 3.66 9.69
N ASP A 91 0.61 2.65 10.54
CA ASP A 91 -0.44 2.63 11.56
C ASP A 91 -0.39 3.85 12.50
N PHE A 92 0.78 4.38 12.85
CA PHE A 92 0.94 5.47 13.81
C PHE A 92 1.34 6.80 13.20
N ASN A 93 1.34 6.91 11.86
CA ASN A 93 1.46 8.21 11.22
C ASN A 93 0.17 9.03 11.38
N PRO A 94 0.27 10.37 11.46
CA PRO A 94 -0.90 11.25 11.45
C PRO A 94 -1.65 11.21 10.12
N ILE A 95 -0.91 11.05 9.02
CA ILE A 95 -1.43 10.74 7.68
C ILE A 95 -1.08 9.28 7.42
N VAL A 96 -2.08 8.42 7.56
CA VAL A 96 -1.92 6.95 7.64
C VAL A 96 -1.57 6.35 6.30
N GLU A 97 -2.34 6.69 5.26
CA GLU A 97 -2.14 6.16 3.92
C GLU A 97 -0.92 6.83 3.27
N VAL A 98 0.01 6.03 2.78
CA VAL A 98 1.28 6.51 2.21
C VAL A 98 1.16 6.59 0.69
N LEU A 99 0.72 5.51 0.07
CA LEU A 99 0.46 5.43 -1.37
C LEU A 99 -0.40 4.21 -1.70
N ARG A 100 -0.93 4.21 -2.92
CA ARG A 100 -1.47 3.04 -3.61
C ARG A 100 -0.71 2.82 -4.91
N PHE A 101 -0.50 1.57 -5.30
CA PHE A 101 0.01 1.25 -6.63
C PHE A 101 -0.81 0.15 -7.31
N TYR A 102 -0.89 0.24 -8.63
CA TYR A 102 -1.63 -0.66 -9.51
C TYR A 102 -0.62 -1.22 -10.51
N PRO A 103 -0.15 -2.46 -10.32
CA PRO A 103 1.00 -2.98 -11.06
C PRO A 103 0.70 -3.38 -12.51
N GLU A 104 -0.56 -3.41 -12.98
CA GLU A 104 -0.96 -3.64 -14.38
C GLU A 104 -0.09 -4.68 -15.11
N SER A 105 0.85 -4.29 -16.00
CA SER A 105 1.79 -5.22 -16.66
C SER A 105 3.19 -5.29 -16.01
N ALA A 106 3.50 -4.40 -15.07
CA ALA A 106 4.66 -4.48 -14.21
C ALA A 106 4.49 -5.54 -13.11
N ALA A 107 5.58 -5.85 -12.42
CA ALA A 107 5.53 -6.67 -11.22
C ALA A 107 4.80 -5.94 -10.08
N ALA A 108 4.12 -6.69 -9.21
CA ALA A 108 3.58 -6.20 -7.94
C ALA A 108 4.70 -5.92 -6.90
N LEU A 109 5.67 -5.09 -7.30
CA LEU A 109 6.86 -4.74 -6.57
C LEU A 109 7.14 -3.24 -6.70
N LEU A 110 7.28 -2.55 -5.57
CA LEU A 110 7.59 -1.13 -5.53
C LEU A 110 8.57 -0.81 -4.40
N GLY A 111 9.73 -0.27 -4.77
CA GLY A 111 10.67 0.35 -3.84
C GLY A 111 10.47 1.86 -3.78
N PHE A 112 10.40 2.44 -2.59
CA PHE A 112 10.24 3.88 -2.38
C PHE A 112 10.77 4.32 -1.01
N ARG A 113 10.54 5.59 -0.63
CA ARG A 113 10.87 6.10 0.71
C ARG A 113 9.66 6.78 1.35
N VAL A 114 9.53 6.64 2.67
CA VAL A 114 8.43 7.17 3.46
C VAL A 114 8.94 8.06 4.60
N LYS A 115 8.11 9.02 4.99
CA LYS A 115 8.23 9.84 6.19
C LYS A 115 7.50 9.15 7.34
N LEU A 116 8.19 8.90 8.45
CA LEU A 116 7.60 8.29 9.65
C LEU A 116 7.59 9.30 10.80
N GLN A 117 6.42 9.52 11.39
CA GLN A 117 6.29 10.46 12.50
C GLN A 117 6.73 9.88 13.84
N GLN A 118 6.67 8.56 13.98
CA GLN A 118 7.10 7.80 15.14
C GLN A 118 7.35 6.35 14.75
N SER A 119 7.93 5.55 15.64
CA SER A 119 8.02 4.09 15.46
C SER A 119 6.63 3.53 15.17
N THR A 120 6.50 2.69 14.14
CA THR A 120 5.20 2.24 13.65
C THR A 120 5.27 0.88 12.97
N PRO A 121 4.20 0.07 13.05
CA PRO A 121 3.89 -0.89 12.01
C PRO A 121 3.80 -0.17 10.66
N LEU A 122 4.57 -0.64 9.69
CA LEU A 122 4.48 -0.23 8.29
C LEU A 122 3.94 -1.43 7.50
N ARG A 123 2.84 -1.24 6.80
CA ARG A 123 2.07 -2.32 6.18
C ARG A 123 1.84 -2.10 4.71
N ALA A 124 1.69 -3.20 3.99
CA ALA A 124 1.13 -3.24 2.67
C ALA A 124 0.01 -4.26 2.64
N ALA A 125 -1.12 -3.88 2.04
CA ALA A 125 -2.20 -4.79 1.74
C ALA A 125 -2.33 -4.90 0.22
N ALA A 126 -2.22 -6.10 -0.32
CA ALA A 126 -2.35 -6.39 -1.75
C ALA A 126 -3.70 -7.09 -2.00
N ARG A 127 -4.46 -6.61 -2.98
CA ARG A 127 -5.73 -7.23 -3.39
C ARG A 127 -5.50 -8.06 -4.64
N GLY A 128 -5.55 -9.38 -4.49
CA GLY A 128 -5.44 -10.34 -5.58
C GLY A 128 -6.77 -10.57 -6.30
N ALA A 129 -6.78 -11.53 -7.22
CA ALA A 129 -7.98 -11.92 -7.96
C ALA A 129 -9.11 -12.53 -7.08
N ASP A 130 -8.79 -12.99 -5.87
CA ASP A 130 -9.75 -13.50 -4.90
C ASP A 130 -10.58 -12.38 -4.22
N GLY A 131 -10.20 -11.12 -4.43
CA GLY A 131 -10.87 -9.96 -3.87
C GLY A 131 -10.60 -9.74 -2.38
N VAL A 132 -9.71 -10.53 -1.77
CA VAL A 132 -9.30 -10.39 -0.35
C VAL A 132 -8.04 -9.53 -0.27
N TRP A 133 -7.92 -8.74 0.81
CA TRP A 133 -6.66 -8.07 1.13
C TRP A 133 -5.69 -9.03 1.83
N HIS A 134 -4.57 -9.29 1.18
CA HIS A 134 -3.44 -10.01 1.75
C HIS A 134 -2.49 -9.00 2.38
N VAL A 135 -2.25 -9.11 3.68
CA VAL A 135 -1.59 -8.07 4.47
C VAL A 135 -0.26 -8.56 4.99
N GLY A 136 0.80 -7.85 4.63
CA GLY A 136 2.13 -7.99 5.17
C GLY A 136 2.58 -6.70 5.87
N GLY A 137 3.64 -6.80 6.67
CA GLY A 137 4.19 -5.62 7.32
C GLY A 137 5.49 -5.88 8.07
N SER A 138 6.13 -4.80 8.47
CA SER A 138 7.28 -4.80 9.36
C SER A 138 7.14 -3.69 10.40
N TRP A 139 7.75 -3.90 11.56
CA TRP A 139 7.89 -2.85 12.56
C TRP A 139 9.13 -2.01 12.25
N VAL A 140 8.98 -0.69 12.21
CA VAL A 140 10.10 0.24 12.04
C VAL A 140 10.23 1.09 13.29
N ASN A 141 11.38 1.03 13.96
CA ASN A 141 11.72 1.94 15.04
C ASN A 141 12.37 3.20 14.46
N THR A 142 12.00 4.37 14.95
CA THR A 142 12.63 5.63 14.53
C THR A 142 12.52 6.70 15.61
N VAL A 143 13.38 7.71 15.54
CA VAL A 143 13.31 8.89 16.41
C VAL A 143 12.04 9.73 16.14
N GLY A 144 11.41 9.55 14.98
CA GLY A 144 10.16 10.21 14.61
C GLY A 144 10.33 11.66 14.14
N GLY A 145 9.22 12.36 13.93
CA GLY A 145 9.21 13.74 13.42
C GLY A 145 9.34 13.87 11.90
N GLY A 146 9.35 12.76 11.16
CA GLY A 146 9.57 12.77 9.70
C GLY A 146 8.49 13.51 8.91
N CYS A 147 7.23 13.47 9.37
CA CYS A 147 6.13 14.18 8.72
C CYS A 147 6.06 15.66 9.13
N THR A 148 6.73 16.06 10.21
CA THR A 148 6.76 17.45 10.72
C THR A 148 8.12 18.13 10.53
N ALA A 149 9.01 17.52 9.75
CA ALA A 149 10.29 18.13 9.36
C ALA A 149 10.08 19.04 8.14
N PRO A 150 10.71 20.23 8.11
CA PRO A 150 10.67 21.08 6.92
C PRO A 150 11.35 20.38 5.75
N SER A 151 10.79 20.55 4.55
CA SER A 151 11.39 20.06 3.31
C SER A 151 12.65 20.89 2.98
N ALA A 152 13.72 20.23 2.54
CA ALA A 152 14.95 20.92 2.12
C ALA A 152 14.68 21.81 0.88
N ALA A 153 13.72 21.39 0.06
CA ALA A 153 13.20 22.12 -1.09
C ALA A 153 12.54 23.46 -0.74
N ALA A 154 11.84 23.54 0.40
CA ALA A 154 11.09 24.73 0.81
C ALA A 154 11.99 25.96 1.02
N ALA A 155 13.30 25.75 1.24
CA ALA A 155 14.27 26.82 1.49
C ALA A 155 14.99 27.34 0.24
N SER A 156 14.69 26.86 -0.98
CA SER A 156 15.50 27.13 -2.17
C SER A 156 14.70 27.59 -3.41
N THR A 157 15.00 28.79 -3.91
CA THR A 157 14.44 29.31 -5.19
C THR A 157 14.92 28.51 -6.40
N ALA A 158 16.16 28.02 -6.37
CA ALA A 158 16.71 27.18 -7.44
C ALA A 158 16.03 25.80 -7.51
N TRP A 159 15.38 25.37 -6.43
CA TRP A 159 14.61 24.14 -6.42
C TRP A 159 13.25 24.33 -7.12
N GLN A 160 12.62 25.50 -6.97
CA GLN A 160 11.33 25.82 -7.62
C GLN A 160 11.42 25.75 -9.14
N SER A 161 12.55 26.14 -9.74
CA SER A 161 12.75 26.04 -11.20
C SER A 161 12.89 24.60 -11.70
N ARG A 162 13.06 23.64 -10.79
CA ARG A 162 13.25 22.21 -11.09
C ARG A 162 12.07 21.36 -10.62
N LEU A 163 11.02 21.99 -10.12
CA LEU A 163 9.81 21.31 -9.67
C LEU A 163 9.30 20.38 -10.77
N ASN A 164 9.00 19.14 -10.37
CA ASN A 164 8.51 18.07 -11.24
C ASN A 164 9.48 17.62 -12.34
N GLU A 165 10.77 18.00 -12.27
CA GLU A 165 11.79 17.36 -13.11
C GLU A 165 11.86 15.86 -12.79
N VAL A 166 11.78 15.05 -13.84
CA VAL A 166 11.86 13.60 -13.75
C VAL A 166 13.18 13.12 -14.34
N SER A 167 13.85 12.25 -13.60
CA SER A 167 15.04 11.53 -14.07
C SER A 167 14.86 10.05 -13.84
N GLY A 168 15.29 9.22 -14.79
CA GLY A 168 15.12 7.78 -14.70
C GLY A 168 16.26 7.04 -15.36
N ARG A 169 16.54 5.83 -14.89
CA ARG A 169 17.47 4.90 -15.52
C ARG A 169 16.94 3.49 -15.44
N GLN A 170 17.23 2.71 -16.48
CA GLN A 170 16.82 1.32 -16.61
C GLN A 170 18.06 0.41 -16.53
N TRP A 171 17.87 -0.78 -15.98
CA TRP A 171 18.88 -1.83 -15.91
C TRP A 171 18.24 -3.18 -16.23
N GLN A 172 18.83 -3.91 -17.17
CA GLN A 172 18.40 -5.28 -17.46
C GLN A 172 18.80 -6.22 -16.31
N LEU A 173 17.86 -7.10 -15.92
CA LEU A 173 17.99 -8.10 -14.88
C LEU A 173 17.84 -9.50 -15.51
N GLY A 174 18.90 -9.98 -16.15
CA GLY A 174 18.84 -11.18 -16.99
C GLY A 174 18.20 -10.88 -18.35
N ALA A 175 17.62 -11.90 -18.99
CA ALA A 175 17.16 -11.79 -20.38
C ALA A 175 15.87 -10.98 -20.56
N GLU A 176 14.93 -11.04 -19.61
CA GLU A 176 13.57 -10.52 -19.81
C GLU A 176 13.16 -9.44 -18.82
N ARG A 177 13.79 -9.34 -17.65
CA ARG A 177 13.38 -8.40 -16.61
C ARG A 177 14.15 -7.10 -16.73
N VAL A 178 13.50 -6.01 -16.40
CA VAL A 178 14.10 -4.67 -16.31
C VAL A 178 13.75 -4.08 -14.96
N ARG A 179 14.74 -3.46 -14.31
CA ARG A 179 14.52 -2.58 -13.18
C ARG A 179 14.60 -1.13 -13.63
N LEU A 180 13.54 -0.38 -13.38
CA LEU A 180 13.50 1.07 -13.51
C LEU A 180 13.75 1.68 -12.13
N ARG A 181 14.62 2.70 -12.08
CA ARG A 181 14.66 3.64 -10.94
C ARG A 181 14.35 5.03 -11.45
N LEU A 182 13.29 5.61 -10.92
CA LEU A 182 12.78 6.94 -11.25
C LEU A 182 13.01 7.86 -10.05
N ARG A 183 13.31 9.14 -10.29
CA ARG A 183 13.26 10.21 -9.30
C ARG A 183 12.44 11.37 -9.85
N VAL A 184 11.54 11.89 -9.03
CA VAL A 184 10.79 13.12 -9.29
C VAL A 184 11.25 14.18 -8.30
N VAL A 185 11.57 15.39 -8.77
CA VAL A 185 11.89 16.53 -7.90
C VAL A 185 10.57 17.11 -7.35
N HIS A 186 10.25 16.80 -6.09
CA HIS A 186 9.02 17.26 -5.43
C HIS A 186 9.23 17.42 -3.91
N PRO A 187 8.66 18.42 -3.20
CA PRO A 187 9.01 18.67 -1.81
C PRO A 187 8.25 17.72 -0.86
N MET A 188 7.10 17.21 -1.31
CA MET A 188 6.21 16.31 -0.58
C MET A 188 5.82 16.88 0.78
N ASP A 189 5.49 18.17 0.84
CA ASP A 189 5.12 18.84 2.08
C ASP A 189 3.80 18.25 2.62
N THR A 190 3.81 17.92 3.91
CA THR A 190 2.70 17.19 4.54
C THR A 190 1.57 18.09 5.04
N GLY A 191 1.79 19.40 5.07
CA GLY A 191 0.88 20.34 5.74
C GLY A 191 0.98 20.34 7.27
N LEU A 192 1.84 19.51 7.88
CA LEU A 192 1.96 19.39 9.34
C LEU A 192 3.01 20.33 9.95
N VAL A 193 3.80 21.00 9.11
CA VAL A 193 4.72 22.06 9.53
C VAL A 193 3.95 23.38 9.59
N ALA A 194 4.05 24.11 10.71
CA ALA A 194 3.33 25.36 10.89
C ALA A 194 3.66 26.37 9.77
N GLY A 195 2.63 26.85 9.07
CA GLY A 195 2.77 27.80 7.98
C GLY A 195 3.14 27.18 6.62
N THR A 196 3.30 25.86 6.52
CA THR A 196 3.55 25.16 5.26
C THR A 196 2.29 24.37 4.86
N PRO A 197 1.63 24.68 3.73
CA PRO A 197 0.48 23.90 3.26
C PRO A 197 0.90 22.50 2.77
N SER A 198 -0.07 21.58 2.65
CA SER A 198 0.18 20.28 2.00
C SER A 198 0.48 20.51 0.52
N PHE A 199 1.61 19.99 0.05
CA PHE A 199 2.04 20.07 -1.34
C PHE A 199 2.77 18.79 -1.74
N HIS A 200 2.03 17.87 -2.35
CA HIS A 200 2.48 16.51 -2.66
C HIS A 200 2.10 16.10 -4.08
N LEU A 201 2.83 15.12 -4.63
CA LEU A 201 2.42 14.47 -5.87
C LEU A 201 1.10 13.73 -5.60
N ASP A 202 0.13 13.84 -6.49
CA ASP A 202 -1.15 13.13 -6.43
C ASP A 202 -1.04 11.77 -7.13
N ASP A 203 -0.47 11.79 -8.34
CA ASP A 203 -0.42 10.62 -9.22
C ASP A 203 0.87 10.55 -10.03
N VAL A 204 1.28 9.31 -10.32
CA VAL A 204 2.35 8.99 -11.27
C VAL A 204 1.90 7.80 -12.09
N GLU A 205 2.05 7.89 -13.40
CA GLU A 205 1.75 6.81 -14.33
C GLU A 205 2.97 6.50 -15.20
N LEU A 206 3.27 5.22 -15.31
CA LEU A 206 4.34 4.68 -16.15
C LEU A 206 3.72 3.91 -17.32
N ARG A 207 4.09 4.29 -18.54
CA ARG A 207 3.66 3.64 -19.78
C ARG A 207 4.85 3.28 -20.66
N GLY A 208 4.66 2.25 -21.48
CA GLY A 208 5.52 2.01 -22.63
C GLY A 208 5.31 3.07 -23.70
N ALA A 209 6.31 3.29 -24.56
CA ALA A 209 6.16 4.18 -25.71
C ALA A 209 5.03 3.78 -26.67
N SER A 210 4.61 2.51 -26.64
CA SER A 210 3.44 1.96 -27.36
C SER A 210 2.09 2.30 -26.71
N GLY A 211 2.08 2.90 -25.51
CA GLY A 211 0.88 3.29 -24.77
C GLY A 211 0.41 2.26 -23.72
N GLU A 212 1.00 1.08 -23.70
CA GLU A 212 0.81 0.04 -22.67
C GLU A 212 1.05 0.64 -21.26
N ARG A 213 0.15 0.38 -20.31
CA ARG A 213 0.31 0.82 -18.92
C ARG A 213 1.10 -0.20 -18.13
N LEU A 214 2.22 0.24 -17.55
CA LEU A 214 3.05 -0.59 -16.70
C LEU A 214 2.62 -0.47 -15.25
N MET A 215 2.48 0.75 -14.73
CA MET A 215 2.12 0.95 -13.32
C MET A 215 1.48 2.31 -13.12
N ARG A 216 0.49 2.38 -12.22
CA ARG A 216 -0.05 3.64 -11.73
C ARG A 216 0.20 3.75 -10.23
N LEU A 217 0.53 4.95 -9.76
CA LEU A 217 0.69 5.30 -8.36
C LEU A 217 -0.32 6.39 -8.02
N ARG A 218 -0.95 6.26 -6.87
CA ARG A 218 -1.60 7.36 -6.16
C ARG A 218 -0.77 7.63 -4.92
N LEU A 219 -0.34 8.86 -4.74
CA LEU A 219 0.61 9.22 -3.70
C LEU A 219 -0.08 10.15 -2.69
N PHE A 220 0.43 10.13 -1.47
CA PHE A 220 0.00 11.01 -0.39
C PHE A 220 1.21 11.67 0.25
N GLU A 221 0.94 12.62 1.14
CA GLU A 221 1.91 13.41 1.88
C GLU A 221 3.08 12.62 2.52
N PRO A 222 2.89 11.40 3.07
CA PRO A 222 3.97 10.69 3.75
C PRO A 222 5.05 10.15 2.81
N VAL A 223 4.88 10.19 1.49
CA VAL A 223 5.98 9.81 0.58
C VAL A 223 7.14 10.80 0.75
N ALA A 224 8.37 10.29 0.81
CA ALA A 224 9.54 11.10 1.12
C ALA A 224 9.85 12.15 0.04
N GLU A 225 10.49 13.25 0.47
CA GLU A 225 10.95 14.32 -0.43
C GLU A 225 11.81 13.78 -1.58
N ASN A 226 11.66 14.37 -2.76
CA ASN A 226 12.25 13.95 -4.02
C ASN A 226 12.02 12.44 -4.27
N PRO A 227 10.74 12.02 -4.41
CA PRO A 227 10.37 10.61 -4.44
C PRO A 227 11.21 9.82 -5.43
N VAL A 228 11.69 8.67 -4.97
CA VAL A 228 12.40 7.71 -5.81
C VAL A 228 11.58 6.43 -5.85
N PHE A 229 11.27 5.94 -7.04
CA PHE A 229 10.52 4.71 -7.24
C PHE A 229 11.40 3.67 -7.92
N THR A 230 11.38 2.44 -7.42
CA THR A 230 12.02 1.28 -8.03
C THR A 230 10.94 0.30 -8.46
N ILE A 231 10.87 0.02 -9.76
CA ILE A 231 9.82 -0.79 -10.39
C ILE A 231 10.49 -1.88 -11.22
N GLU A 232 9.88 -3.06 -11.29
CA GLU A 232 10.32 -4.13 -12.19
C GLU A 232 9.22 -4.50 -13.17
N TYR A 233 9.61 -4.82 -14.41
CA TYR A 233 8.69 -5.21 -15.48
C TYR A 233 9.40 -6.10 -16.52
N ARG A 234 8.65 -6.65 -17.49
CA ARG A 234 9.15 -7.62 -18.50
C ARG A 234 9.06 -7.10 -19.94
N ALA A 235 9.82 -6.06 -20.27
CA ALA A 235 9.95 -5.58 -21.64
C ALA A 235 11.30 -4.83 -21.86
N PRO A 236 12.43 -5.56 -22.02
CA PRO A 236 13.74 -4.94 -22.20
C PRO A 236 13.83 -4.10 -23.47
N GLY A 237 14.64 -3.04 -23.44
CA GLY A 237 14.86 -2.16 -24.58
C GLY A 237 13.72 -1.16 -24.86
N GLN A 238 12.66 -1.17 -24.05
CA GLN A 238 11.53 -0.26 -24.23
C GLN A 238 11.86 1.14 -23.69
N THR A 239 11.53 2.17 -24.49
CA THR A 239 11.43 3.55 -23.97
C THR A 239 10.16 3.67 -23.15
N LEU A 240 10.27 4.23 -21.95
CA LEU A 240 9.12 4.48 -21.09
C LEU A 240 8.72 5.95 -21.11
N VAL A 241 7.46 6.22 -20.83
CA VAL A 241 6.90 7.55 -20.60
C VAL A 241 6.37 7.58 -19.18
N CYS A 242 6.91 8.50 -18.39
CA CYS A 242 6.44 8.78 -17.04
C CYS A 242 5.63 10.09 -17.06
N THR A 243 4.38 10.04 -16.63
CA THR A 243 3.51 11.21 -16.47
C THR A 243 3.03 11.30 -15.03
N GLY A 244 2.55 12.47 -14.63
CA GLY A 244 1.93 12.63 -13.32
C GLY A 244 1.60 14.07 -13.01
N GLY A 245 1.21 14.31 -11.75
CA GLY A 245 0.89 15.63 -11.26
C GLY A 245 0.87 15.74 -9.75
N ASP A 246 0.72 16.98 -9.29
CA ASP A 246 0.59 17.33 -7.88
C ASP A 246 -0.79 17.91 -7.55
N ASN A 247 -1.04 18.04 -6.24
CA ASN A 247 -2.29 18.55 -5.67
C ASN A 247 -2.54 20.05 -5.92
N ASN A 248 -1.60 20.75 -6.54
CA ASN A 248 -1.75 22.14 -6.99
C ASN A 248 -2.00 22.25 -8.51
N GLY A 249 -2.14 21.12 -9.20
CA GLY A 249 -2.47 21.07 -10.62
C GLY A 249 -1.28 21.16 -11.57
N ASN A 250 -0.03 21.18 -11.07
CA ASN A 250 1.10 21.06 -11.98
C ASN A 250 1.16 19.64 -12.56
N ARG A 251 1.69 19.53 -13.77
CA ARG A 251 1.78 18.29 -14.53
C ARG A 251 3.19 18.13 -15.06
N PHE A 252 3.62 16.88 -15.23
CA PHE A 252 4.89 16.55 -15.86
C PHE A 252 4.77 15.36 -16.79
N SER A 253 5.72 15.30 -17.72
CA SER A 253 5.89 14.19 -18.65
C SER A 253 7.38 14.06 -18.98
N ALA A 254 7.91 12.85 -18.91
CA ALA A 254 9.29 12.57 -19.24
C ALA A 254 9.43 11.23 -19.97
N ARG A 255 10.33 11.19 -20.95
CA ARG A 255 10.73 9.95 -21.62
C ARG A 255 11.99 9.39 -20.96
N ILE A 256 12.00 8.08 -20.74
CA ILE A 256 13.10 7.36 -20.11
C ILE A 256 13.60 6.34 -21.13
N ALA A 257 14.81 6.58 -21.64
CA ALA A 257 15.47 5.65 -22.55
C ALA A 257 15.85 4.34 -21.82
N PRO A 258 15.94 3.21 -22.53
CA PRO A 258 16.42 1.93 -21.98
C PRO A 258 17.88 1.97 -21.51
#